data_AF-A0A2D5QAG0-F1
#
_entry.id   AF-A0A2D5QAG0-F1
#
_cell.length_a   1.000
_cell.length_b   1.000
_cell.length_c   1.000
_cell.angle_alpha   90.00
_cell.angle_beta   90.00
_cell.angle_gamma   90.00
#
_symmetry.space_group_name_H-M   'P 1'
#
loop_
_entity.id
_entity.type
_entity.pdbx_description
1 polymer ?
#
loop_
_entity_poly.entity_id
_entity_poly.type
_entity_poly.pdbx_seq_one_letter_code
_entity_poly.pdbx_strand_id
1 'polypeptide(L)'
;MHRHFRERLPFGAMQVGKGYRNEIAPRQGMIRLREFNMAELEYFIDPEAELDDDLSPWDDAPLHLISDGGNGVEMTLSEACKQQLIRHPTVARFMGITRDFLVDIGIDPSRLRFRQHEQDEMAHYAVDCWDAEIEGSYGWIECVGIAHRGCYDLESHEKATGKTLRARREFDEPRTITIDAWTIDGATAGPAFKALAGAVKTAVEALPKSTSFPCEISLENGAKVVVGEEHVKPNQKTIKETGEWYIPHVIEPAFGIDRIIWHVIDHAYSELEKNGEPYTLMRLSPTIAPVDYAVFPLFEKDGMGELAWNLHQTLCKTSGLVSMYDASGSIGRRYARADEIGVPVCITVDHQSLEDGTVTVRDRDTGEQHRITIDSLS
;
A
#
# COMPACT_ATOMS: atom_id res chain seq x y z
N MET A 1 11.41 1.56 -12.82
CA MET A 1 11.30 2.33 -11.56
C MET A 1 12.59 2.30 -10.75
N HIS A 2 13.24 1.15 -10.51
CA HIS A 2 14.54 1.07 -9.81
C HIS A 2 15.61 2.12 -10.24
N ARG A 3 15.80 2.34 -11.54
CA ARG A 3 16.70 3.39 -12.07
C ARG A 3 16.32 4.83 -11.67
N HIS A 4 15.02 5.10 -11.52
CA HIS A 4 14.54 6.42 -11.06
C HIS A 4 15.00 6.68 -9.63
N PHE A 5 14.97 5.65 -8.78
CA PHE A 5 15.49 5.67 -7.41
C PHE A 5 17.02 5.46 -7.34
N ARG A 6 17.74 5.68 -8.45
CA ARG A 6 19.21 5.53 -8.54
C ARG A 6 19.71 4.16 -8.10
N GLU A 7 18.93 3.13 -8.40
CA GLU A 7 19.28 1.74 -8.09
C GLU A 7 19.44 1.47 -6.59
N ARG A 8 18.64 2.17 -5.76
CA ARG A 8 18.62 2.00 -4.31
C ARG A 8 17.31 1.36 -3.86
N LEU A 9 17.44 0.58 -2.80
CA LEU A 9 16.36 0.00 -2.02
C LEU A 9 16.43 0.54 -0.58
N PRO A 10 15.30 0.60 0.15
CA PRO A 10 13.96 0.25 -0.35
C PRO A 10 13.34 1.35 -1.23
N PHE A 11 12.38 0.99 -2.07
CA PHE A 11 11.53 1.96 -2.77
C PHE A 11 10.12 1.40 -3.00
N GLY A 12 9.14 2.31 -3.07
CA GLY A 12 7.75 1.95 -3.34
C GLY A 12 7.28 2.40 -4.73
N ALA A 13 6.40 1.61 -5.34
CA ALA A 13 5.63 1.99 -6.52
C ALA A 13 4.15 1.83 -6.22
N MET A 14 3.38 2.92 -6.28
CA MET A 14 1.94 2.89 -6.01
C MET A 14 1.14 3.04 -7.31
N GLN A 15 0.10 2.23 -7.46
CA GLN A 15 -0.87 2.36 -8.53
C GLN A 15 -2.27 2.52 -7.93
N VAL A 16 -2.99 3.53 -8.41
CA VAL A 16 -4.43 3.71 -8.13
C VAL A 16 -5.18 3.52 -9.43
N GLY A 17 -6.15 2.62 -9.45
CA GLY A 17 -6.85 2.27 -10.68
C GLY A 17 -7.99 1.30 -10.49
N LYS A 18 -8.51 0.79 -11.60
CA LYS A 18 -9.64 -0.14 -11.62
C LYS A 18 -9.15 -1.58 -11.65
N GLY A 19 -9.63 -2.38 -10.72
CA GLY A 19 -9.56 -3.84 -10.74
C GLY A 19 -10.81 -4.45 -11.37
N TYR A 20 -10.63 -5.57 -12.05
CA TYR A 20 -11.72 -6.31 -12.69
C TYR A 20 -11.69 -7.77 -12.24
N ARG A 21 -12.83 -8.28 -11.77
CA ARG A 21 -13.01 -9.70 -11.43
C ARG A 21 -14.30 -10.18 -12.07
N ASN A 22 -14.25 -11.31 -12.79
CA ASN A 22 -15.44 -11.92 -13.38
C ASN A 22 -16.26 -12.68 -12.32
N GLU A 23 -16.73 -11.95 -11.31
CA GLU A 23 -17.50 -12.49 -10.18
C GLU A 23 -18.80 -13.13 -10.69
N ILE A 24 -19.02 -14.38 -10.27
CA ILE A 24 -20.11 -15.23 -10.73
C ILE A 24 -21.45 -14.62 -10.30
N ALA A 25 -21.54 -14.20 -9.04
CA ALA A 25 -22.74 -13.61 -8.45
C ALA A 25 -22.37 -12.40 -7.56
N PRO A 26 -22.32 -11.18 -8.13
CA PRO A 26 -22.18 -9.95 -7.36
C PRO A 26 -23.28 -9.82 -6.31
N ARG A 27 -22.93 -9.45 -5.08
CA ARG A 27 -23.85 -9.39 -3.93
C ARG A 27 -23.34 -8.41 -2.87
N GLN A 28 -24.20 -8.06 -1.90
CA GLN A 28 -23.84 -7.19 -0.77
C GLN A 28 -23.37 -5.78 -1.21
N GLY A 29 -24.04 -5.20 -2.21
CA GLY A 29 -23.76 -3.84 -2.68
C GLY A 29 -22.30 -3.66 -3.13
N MET A 30 -21.58 -2.77 -2.43
CA MET A 30 -20.20 -2.39 -2.74
C MET A 30 -19.14 -3.41 -2.30
N ILE A 31 -19.53 -4.48 -1.59
CA ILE A 31 -18.57 -5.46 -1.05
C ILE A 31 -18.04 -6.44 -2.13
N ARG A 32 -18.90 -6.90 -3.05
CA ARG A 32 -18.52 -7.79 -4.16
C ARG A 32 -18.96 -7.24 -5.50
N LEU A 33 -18.03 -6.57 -6.16
CA LEU A 33 -18.21 -5.93 -7.46
C LEU A 33 -17.43 -6.68 -8.56
N ARG A 34 -17.81 -6.42 -9.83
CA ARG A 34 -17.06 -6.88 -11.02
C ARG A 34 -15.97 -5.89 -11.45
N GLU A 35 -16.20 -4.62 -11.16
CA GLU A 35 -15.30 -3.51 -11.37
C GLU A 35 -15.24 -2.72 -10.06
N PHE A 36 -14.04 -2.44 -9.58
CA PHE A 36 -13.81 -1.76 -8.31
C PHE A 36 -12.50 -0.97 -8.37
N ASN A 37 -12.37 0.01 -7.50
CA ASN A 37 -11.21 0.86 -7.36
C ASN A 37 -10.25 0.26 -6.32
N MET A 38 -8.97 0.27 -6.67
CA MET A 38 -7.91 -0.24 -5.83
C MET A 38 -6.77 0.78 -5.75
N ALA A 39 -6.08 0.78 -4.61
CA ALA A 39 -4.77 1.39 -4.47
C ALA A 39 -3.80 0.31 -3.98
N GLU A 40 -2.77 0.02 -4.76
CA GLU A 40 -1.77 -1.01 -4.45
C GLU A 40 -0.39 -0.37 -4.39
N LEU A 41 0.36 -0.69 -3.35
CA LEU A 41 1.76 -0.31 -3.20
C LEU A 41 2.63 -1.55 -3.33
N GLU A 42 3.53 -1.55 -4.29
CA GLU A 42 4.62 -2.53 -4.40
C GLU A 42 5.86 -1.96 -3.71
N TYR A 43 6.17 -2.42 -2.50
CA TYR A 43 7.31 -1.95 -1.73
C TYR A 43 8.48 -2.95 -1.83
N PHE A 44 9.50 -2.57 -2.59
CA PHE A 44 10.67 -3.40 -2.85
C PHE A 44 11.72 -3.20 -1.76
N ILE A 45 12.20 -4.29 -1.18
CA ILE A 45 13.21 -4.28 -0.11
C ILE A 45 14.38 -5.22 -0.41
N ASP A 46 15.52 -4.94 0.21
CA ASP A 46 16.60 -5.93 0.36
C ASP A 46 16.24 -6.87 1.52
N PRO A 47 16.13 -8.19 1.28
CA PRO A 47 15.76 -9.13 2.33
C PRO A 47 16.79 -9.27 3.46
N GLU A 48 18.03 -8.82 3.25
CA GLU A 48 19.09 -8.90 4.28
C GLU A 48 19.55 -7.53 4.80
N ALA A 49 18.95 -6.43 4.33
CA ALA A 49 19.25 -5.13 4.90
C ALA A 49 18.71 -5.02 6.34
N GLU A 50 19.43 -4.29 7.19
CA GLU A 50 18.86 -3.81 8.45
C GLU A 50 17.67 -2.89 8.13
N LEU A 51 16.52 -3.20 8.72
CA LEU A 51 15.29 -2.47 8.51
C LEU A 51 15.06 -1.51 9.66
N ASP A 52 14.45 -0.36 9.34
CA ASP A 52 13.87 0.52 10.35
C ASP A 52 12.67 -0.20 10.99
N ASP A 53 12.84 -0.56 12.27
CA ASP A 53 11.89 -1.29 13.10
C ASP A 53 11.26 -0.38 14.17
N ASP A 54 11.33 0.95 14.00
CA ASP A 54 10.67 1.87 14.91
C ASP A 54 9.14 1.77 14.77
N LEU A 55 8.56 0.98 15.69
CA LEU A 55 7.12 0.80 15.86
C LEU A 55 6.58 1.59 17.06
N SER A 56 7.43 2.40 17.71
CA SER A 56 7.04 3.21 18.87
C SER A 56 5.87 4.17 18.64
N PRO A 57 5.59 4.68 17.42
CA PRO A 57 4.40 5.50 17.19
C PRO A 57 3.06 4.81 17.49
N TRP A 58 3.05 3.47 17.59
CA TRP A 58 1.83 2.68 17.84
C TRP A 58 1.87 1.91 19.18
N ASP A 59 2.82 2.22 20.07
CA ASP A 59 2.95 1.53 21.37
C ASP A 59 1.82 1.87 22.35
N ASP A 60 1.12 2.99 22.17
CA ASP A 60 -0.02 3.42 22.99
C ASP A 60 -1.38 2.98 22.42
N ALA A 61 -1.37 2.29 21.28
CA ALA A 61 -2.56 1.88 20.55
C ALA A 61 -2.53 0.39 20.20
N PRO A 62 -2.88 -0.51 21.15
CA PRO A 62 -3.03 -1.93 20.88
C PRO A 62 -3.98 -2.19 19.71
N LEU A 63 -3.67 -3.23 18.94
CA LEU A 63 -4.48 -3.71 17.83
C LEU A 63 -5.12 -5.05 18.20
N HIS A 64 -6.35 -5.23 17.74
CA HIS A 64 -6.98 -6.54 17.74
C HIS A 64 -6.37 -7.40 16.62
N LEU A 65 -5.53 -8.36 16.99
CA LEU A 65 -4.86 -9.29 16.09
C LEU A 65 -5.49 -10.67 16.18
N ILE A 66 -5.84 -11.26 15.04
CA ILE A 66 -6.28 -12.65 14.93
C ILE A 66 -5.18 -13.44 14.21
N SER A 67 -4.49 -14.30 14.94
CA SER A 67 -3.47 -15.19 14.38
C SER A 67 -4.11 -16.37 13.64
N ASP A 68 -3.33 -17.02 12.77
CA ASP A 68 -3.70 -18.30 12.13
C ASP A 68 -4.21 -19.32 13.16
N GLY A 69 -5.46 -19.79 13.00
CA GLY A 69 -6.13 -20.76 13.88
C GLY A 69 -6.32 -20.35 15.35
N GLY A 70 -6.07 -19.09 15.71
CA GLY A 70 -6.06 -18.59 17.08
C GLY A 70 -7.31 -17.79 17.48
N ASN A 71 -7.40 -17.49 18.78
CA ASN A 71 -8.35 -16.49 19.29
C ASN A 71 -7.74 -15.08 19.14
N GLY A 72 -8.60 -14.07 18.98
CA GLY A 72 -8.15 -12.67 18.92
C GLY A 72 -7.41 -12.22 20.19
N VAL A 73 -6.32 -11.50 20.01
CA VAL A 73 -5.51 -10.90 21.08
C VAL A 73 -5.39 -9.38 20.86
N GLU A 74 -5.43 -8.62 21.95
CA GLU A 74 -5.08 -7.20 21.93
C GLU A 74 -3.58 -7.06 22.20
N MET A 75 -2.83 -6.50 21.25
CA MET A 75 -1.38 -6.41 21.34
C MET A 75 -0.84 -5.23 20.53
N THR A 76 0.22 -4.59 21.02
CA THR A 76 0.93 -3.56 20.25
C THR A 76 1.74 -4.19 19.10
N LEU A 77 2.01 -3.42 18.05
CA LEU A 77 2.86 -3.88 16.94
C LEU A 77 4.26 -4.27 17.42
N SER A 78 4.83 -3.49 18.34
CA SER A 78 6.13 -3.79 18.96
C SER A 78 6.14 -5.13 19.70
N GLU A 79 5.11 -5.43 20.48
CA GLU A 79 4.99 -6.71 21.17
C GLU A 79 4.79 -7.87 20.19
N ALA A 80 3.96 -7.68 19.18
CA ALA A 80 3.67 -8.70 18.17
C ALA A 80 4.93 -9.07 17.36
N CYS A 81 5.77 -8.10 17.00
CA CYS A 81 7.07 -8.36 16.38
C CYS A 81 8.06 -9.03 17.34
N LYS A 82 8.14 -8.58 18.60
CA LYS A 82 9.00 -9.22 19.63
C LYS A 82 8.63 -10.68 19.87
N GLN A 83 7.33 -11.01 19.82
CA GLN A 83 6.81 -12.37 19.96
C GLN A 83 6.84 -13.19 18.66
N GLN A 84 7.32 -12.60 17.55
CA GLN A 84 7.36 -13.22 16.22
C GLN A 84 5.98 -13.65 15.70
N LEU A 85 4.91 -13.00 16.18
CA LEU A 85 3.57 -13.17 15.65
C LEU A 85 3.47 -12.51 14.27
N ILE A 86 3.93 -11.25 14.18
CA ILE A 86 4.19 -10.58 12.91
C ILE A 86 5.65 -10.85 12.57
N ARG A 87 5.88 -11.50 11.43
CA ARG A 87 7.19 -12.10 11.09
C ARG A 87 8.18 -11.07 10.56
N HIS A 88 7.70 -9.90 10.13
CA HIS A 88 8.53 -8.89 9.48
C HIS A 88 8.17 -7.46 9.95
N PRO A 89 9.12 -6.65 10.42
CA PRO A 89 8.84 -5.33 11.00
C PRO A 89 8.22 -4.35 9.99
N THR A 90 8.60 -4.44 8.71
CA THR A 90 7.98 -3.60 7.67
C THR A 90 6.51 -3.93 7.44
N VAL A 91 6.08 -5.19 7.65
CA VAL A 91 4.65 -5.55 7.60
C VAL A 91 3.91 -4.89 8.76
N ALA A 92 4.45 -4.99 9.98
CA ALA A 92 3.90 -4.30 11.15
C ALA A 92 3.80 -2.78 10.94
N ARG A 93 4.84 -2.15 10.37
CA ARG A 93 4.82 -0.72 10.04
C ARG A 93 3.69 -0.36 9.07
N PHE A 94 3.46 -1.17 8.03
CA PHE A 94 2.32 -0.95 7.12
C PHE A 94 0.97 -1.21 7.78
N MET A 95 0.87 -2.14 8.74
CA MET A 95 -0.34 -2.31 9.54
C MET A 95 -0.64 -1.05 10.38
N GLY A 96 0.37 -0.47 11.02
CA GLY A 96 0.24 0.79 11.77
C GLY A 96 -0.20 1.96 10.90
N ILE A 97 0.48 2.17 9.77
CA ILE A 97 0.11 3.21 8.80
C ILE A 97 -1.33 3.01 8.28
N THR A 98 -1.70 1.76 7.99
CA THR A 98 -3.04 1.41 7.53
C THR A 98 -4.09 1.71 8.58
N ARG A 99 -3.82 1.35 9.85
CA ARG A 99 -4.70 1.65 10.98
C ARG A 99 -4.91 3.16 11.14
N ASP A 100 -3.85 3.95 11.13
CA ASP A 100 -3.97 5.41 11.27
C ASP A 100 -4.75 6.02 10.11
N PHE A 101 -4.48 5.60 8.88
CA PHE A 101 -5.24 6.03 7.71
C PHE A 101 -6.74 5.71 7.85
N LEU A 102 -7.09 4.47 8.21
CA LEU A 102 -8.48 4.04 8.35
C LEU A 102 -9.20 4.83 9.47
N VAL A 103 -8.54 5.04 10.61
CA VAL A 103 -9.11 5.81 11.73
C VAL A 103 -9.29 7.28 11.35
N ASP A 104 -8.33 7.90 10.67
CA ASP A 104 -8.40 9.31 10.26
C ASP A 104 -9.57 9.60 9.31
N ILE A 105 -9.90 8.66 8.42
CA ILE A 105 -11.06 8.77 7.52
C ILE A 105 -12.38 8.38 8.19
N GLY A 106 -12.39 8.05 9.49
CA GLY A 106 -13.60 7.83 10.28
C GLY A 106 -14.00 6.36 10.49
N ILE A 107 -13.10 5.40 10.27
CA ILE A 107 -13.34 4.02 10.73
C ILE A 107 -13.23 3.97 12.26
N ASP A 108 -14.13 3.20 12.87
CA ASP A 108 -14.16 3.02 14.32
C ASP A 108 -13.08 2.00 14.69
N PRO A 109 -12.07 2.37 15.50
CA PRO A 109 -10.97 1.47 15.87
C PRO A 109 -11.45 0.24 16.65
N SER A 110 -12.59 0.30 17.35
CA SER A 110 -13.16 -0.86 18.05
C SER A 110 -13.76 -1.91 17.11
N ARG A 111 -14.00 -1.52 15.86
CA ARG A 111 -14.56 -2.35 14.77
C ARG A 111 -13.52 -2.61 13.67
N LEU A 112 -12.24 -2.44 13.99
CA LEU A 112 -11.10 -2.72 13.13
C LEU A 112 -10.26 -3.85 13.75
N ARG A 113 -9.88 -4.83 12.95
CA ARG A 113 -8.95 -5.89 13.37
C ARG A 113 -8.00 -6.25 12.25
N PHE A 114 -6.90 -6.90 12.59
CA PHE A 114 -6.00 -7.50 11.62
C PHE A 114 -6.04 -9.02 11.74
N ARG A 115 -6.38 -9.71 10.66
CA ARG A 115 -6.44 -11.17 10.60
C ARG A 115 -5.29 -11.71 9.75
N GLN A 116 -4.50 -12.61 10.31
CA GLN A 116 -3.46 -13.32 9.57
C GLN A 116 -4.10 -14.37 8.66
N HIS A 117 -3.57 -14.54 7.44
CA HIS A 117 -3.99 -15.64 6.57
C HIS A 117 -3.60 -16.99 7.17
N GLU A 118 -4.48 -17.98 7.04
CA GLU A 118 -4.15 -19.36 7.39
C GLU A 118 -3.13 -19.93 6.37
N GLN A 119 -2.33 -20.92 6.78
CA GLN A 119 -1.30 -21.50 5.90
C GLN A 119 -1.83 -22.07 4.57
N ASP A 120 -3.10 -22.48 4.52
CA ASP A 120 -3.79 -22.99 3.33
C ASP A 120 -4.48 -21.89 2.50
N GLU A 121 -4.75 -20.72 3.09
CA GLU A 121 -5.19 -19.50 2.40
C GLU A 121 -4.03 -18.71 1.81
N MET A 122 -2.84 -18.81 2.41
CA MET A 122 -1.63 -18.16 1.94
C MET A 122 -1.24 -18.64 0.53
N ALA A 123 -0.92 -17.70 -0.35
CA ALA A 123 -0.19 -18.04 -1.57
C ALA A 123 1.11 -18.76 -1.17
N HIS A 124 1.46 -19.85 -1.86
CA HIS A 124 2.61 -20.72 -1.58
C HIS A 124 3.99 -20.01 -1.47
N TYR A 125 4.05 -18.72 -1.78
CA TYR A 125 5.24 -17.87 -1.74
C TYR A 125 5.16 -16.71 -0.73
N ALA A 126 4.00 -16.45 -0.10
CA ALA A 126 3.86 -15.40 0.89
C ALA A 126 4.60 -15.81 2.18
N VAL A 127 5.37 -14.88 2.75
CA VAL A 127 6.13 -15.11 4.00
C VAL A 127 5.26 -14.77 5.21
N ASP A 128 4.45 -13.72 5.08
CA ASP A 128 3.49 -13.24 6.08
C ASP A 128 2.38 -12.46 5.36
N CYS A 129 1.15 -12.53 5.83
CA CYS A 129 0.02 -11.82 5.23
C CYS A 129 -1.04 -11.50 6.27
N TRP A 130 -1.42 -10.22 6.36
CA TRP A 130 -2.40 -9.71 7.31
C TRP A 130 -3.44 -8.87 6.59
N ASP A 131 -4.71 -9.20 6.81
CA ASP A 131 -5.85 -8.44 6.32
C ASP A 131 -6.34 -7.47 7.40
N ALA A 132 -6.43 -6.18 7.08
CA ALA A 132 -7.25 -5.24 7.84
C ALA A 132 -8.72 -5.52 7.50
N GLU A 133 -9.44 -6.05 8.48
CA GLU A 133 -10.87 -6.32 8.39
C GLU A 133 -11.65 -5.27 9.19
N ILE A 134 -12.71 -4.77 8.58
CA ILE A 134 -13.62 -3.81 9.21
C ILE A 134 -14.96 -4.51 9.43
N GLU A 135 -15.50 -4.41 10.64
CA GLU A 135 -16.83 -4.93 10.95
C GLU A 135 -17.90 -3.96 10.48
N GLY A 136 -18.73 -4.35 9.53
CA GLY A 136 -19.86 -3.57 9.03
C GLY A 136 -21.22 -4.25 9.23
N SER A 137 -22.26 -3.68 8.62
CA SER A 137 -23.59 -4.31 8.48
C SER A 137 -23.60 -5.71 7.83
N TYR A 138 -22.51 -6.10 7.15
CA TYR A 138 -22.33 -7.43 6.56
C TYR A 138 -21.34 -8.32 7.32
N GLY A 139 -20.96 -7.95 8.55
CA GLY A 139 -19.94 -8.63 9.35
C GLY A 139 -18.53 -8.13 9.04
N TRP A 140 -17.53 -8.94 9.40
CA TRP A 140 -16.11 -8.64 9.16
C TRP A 140 -15.75 -8.82 7.69
N ILE A 141 -15.26 -7.76 7.06
CA ILE A 141 -14.88 -7.74 5.65
C ILE A 141 -13.44 -7.24 5.50
N GLU A 142 -12.62 -8.00 4.78
CA GLU A 142 -11.29 -7.60 4.34
C GLU A 142 -11.36 -6.34 3.47
N CYS A 143 -10.65 -5.30 3.89
CA CYS A 143 -10.60 -4.00 3.22
C CYS A 143 -9.19 -3.65 2.74
N VAL A 144 -8.16 -4.13 3.42
CA VAL A 144 -6.75 -3.95 3.03
C VAL A 144 -5.99 -5.24 3.28
N GLY A 145 -5.37 -5.81 2.25
CA GLY A 145 -4.42 -6.92 2.40
C GLY A 145 -3.00 -6.38 2.52
N ILE A 146 -2.20 -6.89 3.46
CA ILE A 146 -0.79 -6.51 3.65
C ILE A 146 0.06 -7.77 3.60
N ALA A 147 0.64 -8.03 2.43
CA ALA A 147 1.33 -9.28 2.13
C ALA A 147 2.84 -9.07 1.93
N HIS A 148 3.67 -9.89 2.58
CA HIS A 148 5.06 -10.06 2.18
C HIS A 148 5.15 -11.19 1.14
N ARG A 149 5.20 -10.84 -0.14
CA ARG A 149 5.14 -11.77 -1.28
C ARG A 149 6.48 -12.39 -1.67
N GLY A 150 7.55 -12.04 -0.96
CA GLY A 150 8.90 -12.53 -1.26
C GLY A 150 9.34 -12.05 -2.64
N CYS A 151 10.01 -12.92 -3.41
CA CYS A 151 10.52 -12.59 -4.75
C CYS A 151 9.71 -13.23 -5.90
N TYR A 152 8.55 -13.85 -5.61
CA TYR A 152 7.82 -14.70 -6.56
C TYR A 152 7.46 -14.01 -7.86
N ASP A 153 6.90 -12.80 -7.80
CA ASP A 153 6.47 -12.07 -8.99
C ASP A 153 7.66 -11.70 -9.88
N LEU A 154 8.73 -11.20 -9.27
CA LEU A 154 9.96 -10.83 -9.97
C LEU A 154 10.65 -12.06 -10.58
N GLU A 155 10.74 -13.16 -9.84
CA GLU A 155 11.28 -14.42 -10.35
C GLU A 155 10.49 -14.96 -11.54
N SER A 156 9.16 -14.95 -11.42
CA SER A 156 8.26 -15.43 -12.46
C SER A 156 8.40 -14.60 -13.73
N HIS A 157 8.46 -13.27 -13.61
CA HIS A 157 8.67 -12.38 -14.75
C HIS A 157 10.08 -12.48 -15.34
N GLU A 158 11.13 -12.59 -14.51
CA GLU A 158 12.50 -12.79 -14.98
C GLU A 158 12.62 -14.09 -15.78
N LYS A 159 12.05 -15.19 -15.27
CA LYS A 159 12.04 -16.50 -15.94
C LYS A 159 11.27 -16.48 -17.25
N ALA A 160 10.12 -15.81 -17.30
CA ALA A 160 9.29 -15.75 -18.49
C ALA A 160 9.87 -14.86 -19.60
N THR A 161 10.56 -13.77 -19.22
CA THR A 161 11.01 -12.74 -20.19
C THR A 161 12.50 -12.81 -20.50
N GLY A 162 13.29 -13.48 -19.67
CA GLY A 162 14.76 -13.46 -19.73
C GLY A 162 15.38 -12.10 -19.40
N LYS A 163 14.60 -11.16 -18.86
CA LYS A 163 15.08 -9.84 -18.43
C LYS A 163 15.36 -9.87 -16.94
N THR A 164 16.56 -9.42 -16.55
CA THR A 164 16.92 -9.37 -15.13
C THR A 164 16.11 -8.32 -14.38
N LEU A 165 15.56 -8.72 -13.24
CA LEU A 165 14.83 -7.89 -12.28
C LEU A 165 15.54 -7.88 -10.92
N ARG A 166 16.87 -8.09 -10.94
CA ARG A 166 17.73 -8.15 -9.76
C ARG A 166 18.24 -6.77 -9.35
N ALA A 167 18.43 -6.60 -8.05
CA ALA A 167 19.19 -5.50 -7.46
C ALA A 167 20.60 -6.00 -7.11
N ARG A 168 21.51 -5.05 -6.87
CA ARG A 168 22.89 -5.34 -6.46
C ARG A 168 23.16 -4.69 -5.11
N ARG A 169 23.70 -5.46 -4.18
CA ARG A 169 24.30 -4.94 -2.94
C ARG A 169 25.80 -5.10 -3.00
N GLU A 170 26.53 -4.09 -2.58
CA GLU A 170 27.99 -4.17 -2.43
C GLU A 170 28.31 -4.75 -1.05
N PHE A 171 29.38 -5.53 -0.97
CA PHE A 171 29.94 -6.01 0.28
C PHE A 171 30.78 -4.90 0.93
N ASP A 172 30.80 -4.86 2.26
CA ASP A 172 31.69 -3.96 3.00
C ASP A 172 33.16 -4.21 2.65
N GLU A 173 33.54 -5.49 2.49
CA GLU A 173 34.85 -5.90 2.02
C GLU A 173 34.71 -6.85 0.81
N PRO A 174 35.47 -6.64 -0.28
CA PRO A 174 35.43 -7.51 -1.43
C PRO A 174 35.81 -8.96 -1.09
N ARG A 175 34.94 -9.90 -1.44
CA ARG A 175 35.19 -11.32 -1.26
C ARG A 175 36.09 -11.81 -2.39
N THR A 176 37.19 -12.46 -2.03
CA THR A 176 38.10 -13.06 -3.00
C THR A 176 37.81 -14.54 -3.08
N ILE A 177 37.16 -14.97 -4.15
CA ILE A 177 36.83 -16.37 -4.39
C ILE A 177 37.89 -16.94 -5.33
N THR A 178 38.68 -17.88 -4.82
CA THR A 178 39.57 -18.68 -5.67
C THR A 178 38.77 -19.86 -6.21
N ILE A 179 38.42 -19.80 -7.48
CA ILE A 179 37.77 -20.92 -8.17
C ILE A 179 38.86 -21.74 -8.86
N ASP A 180 38.97 -23.00 -8.46
CA ASP A 180 39.73 -23.98 -9.21
C ASP A 180 38.94 -24.33 -10.48
N ALA A 181 39.43 -23.87 -11.63
CA ALA A 181 38.87 -24.09 -12.95
C ALA A 181 39.82 -24.92 -13.81
N TRP A 182 39.33 -25.44 -14.93
CA TRP A 182 40.19 -25.99 -15.98
C TRP A 182 40.53 -24.89 -16.98
N THR A 183 41.73 -24.90 -17.54
CA THR A 183 42.05 -24.17 -18.77
C THR A 183 42.84 -25.09 -19.68
N ILE A 184 43.00 -24.72 -20.95
CA ILE A 184 43.78 -25.54 -21.87
C ILE A 184 45.29 -25.39 -21.62
N ASP A 185 46.04 -26.46 -21.81
CA ASP A 185 47.47 -26.36 -22.02
C ASP A 185 47.73 -26.00 -23.50
N GLY A 186 48.10 -24.73 -23.73
CA GLY A 186 48.30 -24.22 -25.09
C GLY A 186 49.38 -24.96 -25.89
N ALA A 187 50.35 -25.60 -25.22
CA ALA A 187 51.42 -26.35 -25.88
C ALA A 187 50.91 -27.63 -26.58
N THR A 188 49.86 -28.26 -26.03
CA THR A 188 49.29 -29.52 -26.53
C THR A 188 47.96 -29.27 -27.23
N ALA A 189 47.08 -28.45 -26.65
CA ALA A 189 45.77 -28.12 -27.20
C ALA A 189 45.85 -27.26 -28.47
N GLY A 190 46.84 -26.37 -28.57
CA GLY A 190 47.04 -25.53 -29.76
C GLY A 190 47.29 -26.37 -31.03
N PRO A 191 48.30 -27.27 -31.03
CA PRO A 191 48.54 -28.18 -32.15
C PRO A 191 47.39 -29.16 -32.41
N ALA A 192 46.72 -29.66 -31.36
CA ALA A 192 45.64 -30.65 -31.47
C ALA A 192 44.37 -30.08 -32.10
N PHE A 193 43.94 -28.88 -31.68
CA PHE A 193 42.64 -28.30 -32.08
C PHE A 193 42.78 -27.17 -33.12
N LYS A 194 43.98 -26.64 -33.37
CA LYS A 194 44.27 -25.63 -34.40
C LYS A 194 43.31 -24.43 -34.33
N ALA A 195 42.57 -24.16 -35.40
CA ALA A 195 41.60 -23.05 -35.47
C ALA A 195 40.48 -23.15 -34.42
N LEU A 196 40.20 -24.34 -33.88
CA LEU A 196 39.19 -24.55 -32.84
C LEU A 196 39.72 -24.34 -31.43
N ALA A 197 41.04 -24.16 -31.23
CA ALA A 197 41.64 -24.07 -29.88
C ALA A 197 41.04 -22.96 -29.01
N GLY A 198 40.63 -21.83 -29.61
CA GLY A 198 39.94 -20.75 -28.90
C GLY A 198 38.56 -21.15 -28.39
N ALA A 199 37.76 -21.83 -29.23
CA ALA A 199 36.44 -22.33 -28.83
C ALA A 199 36.54 -23.46 -27.79
N VAL A 200 37.54 -24.34 -27.93
CA VAL A 200 37.85 -25.39 -26.96
C VAL A 200 38.24 -24.79 -25.62
N LYS A 201 39.05 -23.73 -25.61
CA LYS A 201 39.40 -23.02 -24.38
C LYS A 201 38.17 -22.50 -23.64
N THR A 202 37.28 -21.78 -24.33
CA THR A 202 36.05 -21.24 -23.73
C THR A 202 35.18 -22.35 -23.14
N ALA A 203 35.02 -23.46 -23.87
CA ALA A 203 34.23 -24.59 -23.41
C ALA A 203 34.88 -25.34 -22.23
N VAL A 204 36.21 -25.51 -22.22
CA VAL A 204 36.96 -26.12 -21.10
C VAL A 204 36.90 -25.24 -19.84
N GLU A 205 37.00 -23.91 -19.98
CA GLU A 205 36.90 -22.97 -18.86
C GLU A 205 35.50 -22.91 -18.24
N ALA A 206 34.48 -23.43 -18.92
CA ALA A 206 33.11 -23.58 -18.42
C ALA A 206 32.85 -24.95 -17.76
N LEU A 207 33.78 -25.90 -17.80
CA LEU A 207 33.59 -27.23 -17.21
C LEU A 207 33.69 -27.19 -15.68
N PRO A 208 32.85 -27.97 -14.96
CA PRO A 208 33.02 -28.18 -13.53
C PRO A 208 34.40 -28.76 -13.18
N LYS A 209 34.94 -28.41 -12.02
CA LYS A 209 36.21 -28.98 -11.54
C LYS A 209 36.18 -30.51 -11.44
N SER A 210 35.03 -31.08 -11.12
CA SER A 210 34.83 -32.54 -11.00
C SER A 210 34.90 -33.29 -12.33
N THR A 211 35.04 -32.58 -13.45
CA THR A 211 35.20 -33.22 -14.76
C THR A 211 36.50 -34.01 -14.83
N SER A 212 36.39 -35.29 -15.16
CA SER A 212 37.53 -36.15 -15.52
C SER A 212 37.74 -36.13 -17.03
N PHE A 213 39.01 -36.17 -17.44
CA PHE A 213 39.41 -36.25 -18.84
C PHE A 213 39.90 -37.67 -19.15
N PRO A 214 39.81 -38.16 -20.41
CA PRO A 214 39.26 -37.47 -21.57
C PRO A 214 37.73 -37.31 -21.51
N CYS A 215 37.20 -36.19 -22.01
CA CYS A 215 35.76 -35.96 -22.11
C CYS A 215 35.38 -35.35 -23.47
N GLU A 216 34.17 -35.64 -23.95
CA GLU A 216 33.61 -34.98 -25.13
C GLU A 216 32.93 -33.67 -24.73
N ILE A 217 33.29 -32.57 -25.40
CA ILE A 217 32.64 -31.26 -25.23
C ILE A 217 31.99 -30.81 -26.54
N SER A 218 30.89 -30.08 -26.42
CA SER A 218 30.19 -29.46 -27.55
C SER A 218 30.57 -27.98 -27.63
N LEU A 219 31.05 -27.55 -28.80
CA LEU A 219 31.40 -26.16 -29.08
C LEU A 219 30.16 -25.38 -29.56
N GLU A 220 30.22 -24.04 -29.47
CA GLU A 220 29.10 -23.16 -29.87
C GLU A 220 28.70 -23.30 -31.34
N ASN A 221 29.62 -23.71 -32.21
CA ASN A 221 29.36 -23.99 -33.63
C ASN A 221 28.75 -25.37 -33.89
N GLY A 222 28.39 -26.11 -32.84
CA GLY A 222 27.82 -27.47 -32.91
C GLY A 222 28.84 -28.58 -33.12
N ALA A 223 30.14 -28.28 -33.26
CA ALA A 223 31.17 -29.31 -33.37
C ALA A 223 31.41 -29.98 -32.01
N LYS A 224 31.61 -31.30 -32.02
CA LYS A 224 31.97 -32.10 -30.85
C LYS A 224 33.43 -32.49 -30.93
N VAL A 225 34.17 -32.28 -29.84
CA VAL A 225 35.60 -32.61 -29.76
C VAL A 225 35.90 -33.35 -28.46
N VAL A 226 36.84 -34.29 -28.53
CA VAL A 226 37.34 -35.00 -27.36
C VAL A 226 38.56 -34.27 -26.83
N VAL A 227 38.50 -33.85 -25.56
CA VAL A 227 39.60 -33.20 -24.85
C VAL A 227 40.22 -34.22 -23.91
N GLY A 228 41.50 -34.52 -24.12
CA GLY A 228 42.31 -35.41 -23.25
C GLY A 228 42.95 -34.70 -22.07
N GLU A 229 43.45 -35.46 -21.08
CA GLU A 229 44.14 -34.94 -19.88
C GLU A 229 45.34 -34.08 -20.25
N GLU A 230 46.06 -34.45 -21.31
CA GLU A 230 47.23 -33.74 -21.82
C GLU A 230 46.89 -32.35 -22.40
N HIS A 231 45.63 -32.09 -22.72
CA HIS A 231 45.17 -30.85 -23.34
C HIS A 231 44.71 -29.79 -22.32
N VAL A 232 44.64 -30.15 -21.04
CA VAL A 232 44.12 -29.30 -19.97
C VAL A 232 45.10 -29.18 -18.82
N LYS A 233 44.96 -28.12 -18.06
CA LYS A 233 45.68 -27.94 -16.80
C LYS A 233 44.79 -27.24 -15.78
N PRO A 234 45.00 -27.50 -14.47
CA PRO A 234 44.34 -26.74 -13.43
C PRO A 234 44.67 -25.26 -13.56
N ASN A 235 43.68 -24.42 -13.34
CA ASN A 235 43.79 -22.98 -13.31
C ASN A 235 43.12 -22.46 -12.04
N GLN A 236 43.77 -21.57 -11.32
CA GLN A 236 43.13 -20.88 -10.21
C GLN A 236 42.69 -19.50 -10.67
N LYS A 237 41.38 -19.33 -10.83
CA LYS A 237 40.80 -18.03 -11.16
C LYS A 237 40.41 -17.36 -9.86
N THR A 238 41.18 -16.33 -9.49
CA THR A 238 40.81 -15.44 -8.40
C THR A 238 39.79 -14.43 -8.91
N ILE A 239 38.54 -14.57 -8.47
CA ILE A 239 37.47 -13.60 -8.75
C ILE A 239 37.32 -12.72 -7.51
N LYS A 240 37.52 -11.42 -7.71
CA LYS A 240 37.20 -10.42 -6.69
C LYS A 240 35.74 -10.00 -6.88
N GLU A 241 34.87 -10.46 -6.01
CA GLU A 241 33.47 -10.04 -5.97
C GLU A 241 33.32 -8.86 -5.01
N THR A 242 32.87 -7.72 -5.51
CA THR A 242 32.61 -6.54 -4.69
C THR A 242 31.19 -6.52 -4.14
N GLY A 243 30.33 -7.42 -4.59
CA GLY A 243 28.92 -7.43 -4.27
C GLY A 243 28.17 -8.51 -5.03
N GLU A 244 26.91 -8.74 -4.66
CA GLU A 244 26.06 -9.79 -5.19
C GLU A 244 24.77 -9.26 -5.80
N TRP A 245 24.21 -10.05 -6.71
CA TRP A 245 22.92 -9.79 -7.33
C TRP A 245 21.85 -10.65 -6.68
N TYR A 246 20.81 -10.02 -6.14
CA TYR A 246 19.68 -10.69 -5.51
C TYR A 246 18.36 -10.19 -6.10
N ILE A 247 17.29 -10.94 -5.88
CA ILE A 247 15.94 -10.52 -6.28
C ILE A 247 15.29 -9.85 -5.07
N PRO A 248 14.88 -8.58 -5.16
CA PRO A 248 14.23 -7.89 -4.06
C PRO A 248 13.00 -8.63 -3.57
N HIS A 249 12.74 -8.55 -2.27
CA HIS A 249 11.45 -8.95 -1.74
C HIS A 249 10.43 -7.83 -1.94
N VAL A 250 9.16 -8.22 -2.03
CA VAL A 250 8.03 -7.30 -2.25
C VAL A 250 7.07 -7.39 -1.06
N ILE A 251 6.76 -6.24 -0.48
CA ILE A 251 5.68 -6.07 0.48
C ILE A 251 4.58 -5.26 -0.18
N GLU A 252 3.37 -5.79 -0.14
CA GLU A 252 2.21 -5.28 -0.87
C GLU A 252 1.06 -4.94 0.09
N PRO A 253 0.86 -3.65 0.41
CA PRO A 253 -0.41 -3.14 0.89
C PRO A 253 -1.37 -2.89 -0.27
N ALA A 254 -2.49 -3.63 -0.30
CA ALA A 254 -3.52 -3.55 -1.34
C ALA A 254 -4.87 -3.11 -0.73
N PHE A 255 -5.31 -1.90 -1.08
CA PHE A 255 -6.50 -1.25 -0.53
C PHE A 255 -7.71 -1.41 -1.46
N GLY A 256 -8.78 -2.02 -0.96
CA GLY A 256 -10.09 -2.07 -1.63
C GLY A 256 -10.91 -0.81 -1.34
N ILE A 257 -10.72 0.24 -2.14
CA ILE A 257 -11.27 1.59 -1.89
C ILE A 257 -12.80 1.56 -1.70
N ASP A 258 -13.54 0.85 -2.54
CA ASP A 258 -15.00 0.81 -2.47
C ASP A 258 -15.50 0.15 -1.17
N ARG A 259 -14.79 -0.88 -0.68
CA ARG A 259 -15.11 -1.50 0.61
C ARG A 259 -14.84 -0.54 1.75
N ILE A 260 -13.73 0.19 1.72
CA ILE A 260 -13.40 1.19 2.73
C ILE A 260 -14.48 2.29 2.76
N ILE A 261 -14.86 2.83 1.60
CA ILE A 261 -15.93 3.85 1.49
C ILE A 261 -17.25 3.34 2.07
N TRP A 262 -17.61 2.08 1.78
CA TRP A 262 -18.82 1.49 2.36
C TRP A 262 -18.78 1.49 3.89
N HIS A 263 -17.67 1.07 4.50
CA HIS A 263 -17.55 1.02 5.96
C HIS A 263 -17.47 2.40 6.59
N VAL A 264 -16.85 3.38 5.93
CA VAL A 264 -16.89 4.79 6.35
C VAL A 264 -18.34 5.27 6.46
N ILE A 265 -19.16 5.00 5.43
CA ILE A 265 -20.58 5.39 5.43
C ILE A 265 -21.35 4.61 6.50
N ASP A 266 -21.13 3.29 6.60
CA ASP A 266 -21.79 2.41 7.58
C ASP A 266 -21.51 2.83 9.04
N HIS A 267 -20.28 3.26 9.32
CA HIS A 267 -19.87 3.72 10.66
C HIS A 267 -20.33 5.15 10.96
N ALA A 268 -20.44 6.00 9.93
CA ALA A 268 -20.92 7.37 10.07
C ALA A 268 -22.45 7.47 10.19
N TYR A 269 -23.19 6.50 9.68
CA TYR A 269 -24.64 6.53 9.60
C TYR A 269 -25.32 6.36 10.97
N SER A 270 -26.31 7.20 11.26
CA SER A 270 -27.15 7.09 12.45
C SER A 270 -28.59 7.51 12.16
N GLU A 271 -29.54 6.68 12.58
CA GLU A 271 -30.97 7.02 12.63
C GLU A 271 -31.32 7.48 14.04
N LEU A 272 -31.79 8.72 14.14
CA LEU A 272 -32.18 9.39 15.38
C LEU A 272 -33.65 9.83 15.31
N GLU A 273 -34.17 10.30 16.42
CA GLU A 273 -35.47 10.96 16.50
C GLU A 273 -35.27 12.39 17.05
N LYS A 274 -35.81 13.39 16.36
CA LYS A 274 -35.84 14.79 16.85
C LYS A 274 -37.27 15.31 16.81
N ASN A 275 -37.80 15.71 17.96
CA ASN A 275 -39.18 16.22 18.09
C ASN A 275 -40.27 15.26 17.56
N GLY A 276 -40.06 13.95 17.68
CA GLY A 276 -41.00 12.94 17.17
C GLY A 276 -40.92 12.69 15.66
N GLU A 277 -39.96 13.30 14.96
CA GLU A 277 -39.71 13.07 13.54
C GLU A 277 -38.40 12.28 13.34
N PRO A 278 -38.35 11.34 12.37
CA PRO A 278 -37.12 10.65 11.99
C PRO A 278 -36.04 11.65 11.57
N TYR A 279 -34.81 11.42 12.02
CA TYR A 279 -33.67 12.28 11.75
C TYR A 279 -32.45 11.44 11.39
N THR A 280 -32.00 11.53 10.15
CA THR A 280 -30.78 10.87 9.68
C THR A 280 -29.59 11.79 9.90
N LEU A 281 -28.50 11.23 10.42
CA LEU A 281 -27.25 11.93 10.64
C LEU A 281 -26.08 11.11 10.09
N MET A 282 -25.24 11.74 9.27
CA MET A 282 -24.03 11.13 8.74
C MET A 282 -22.79 11.79 9.36
N ARG A 283 -22.10 11.08 10.26
CA ARG A 283 -20.93 11.58 10.98
C ARG A 283 -19.61 11.36 10.23
N LEU A 284 -19.52 11.80 8.96
CA LEU A 284 -18.29 11.69 8.18
C LEU A 284 -17.14 12.46 8.85
N SER A 285 -15.92 11.92 8.80
CA SER A 285 -14.74 12.68 9.22
C SER A 285 -14.61 13.95 8.36
N PRO A 286 -14.31 15.13 8.95
CA PRO A 286 -14.15 16.37 8.19
C PRO A 286 -13.11 16.28 7.07
N THR A 287 -12.12 15.38 7.17
CA THR A 287 -11.07 15.18 6.16
C THR A 287 -11.57 14.56 4.86
N ILE A 288 -12.74 13.93 4.87
CA ILE A 288 -13.33 13.23 3.72
C ILE A 288 -14.76 13.66 3.41
N ALA A 289 -15.28 14.66 4.13
CA ALA A 289 -16.63 15.16 3.90
C ALA A 289 -16.73 15.71 2.46
N PRO A 290 -17.80 15.38 1.70
CA PRO A 290 -17.93 15.83 0.31
C PRO A 290 -18.17 17.34 0.18
N VAL A 291 -18.63 17.97 1.27
CA VAL A 291 -18.89 19.39 1.39
C VAL A 291 -18.40 19.83 2.77
N ASP A 292 -17.55 20.85 2.82
CA ASP A 292 -16.98 21.37 4.06
C ASP A 292 -17.96 22.30 4.79
N TYR A 293 -18.63 23.19 4.02
CA TYR A 293 -19.49 24.23 4.56
C TYR A 293 -20.84 24.32 3.86
N ALA A 294 -21.92 24.34 4.63
CA ALA A 294 -23.25 24.68 4.12
C ALA A 294 -23.69 26.06 4.61
N VAL A 295 -23.95 26.98 3.68
CA VAL A 295 -24.29 28.39 3.99
C VAL A 295 -25.77 28.64 3.78
N PHE A 296 -26.42 29.16 4.82
CA PHE A 296 -27.87 29.35 4.89
C PHE A 296 -28.23 30.78 5.27
N PRO A 297 -29.08 31.50 4.51
CA PRO A 297 -29.70 32.72 5.00
C PRO A 297 -30.86 32.38 5.94
N LEU A 298 -31.00 33.02 7.10
CA LEU A 298 -32.13 32.77 7.99
C LEU A 298 -33.47 32.97 7.26
N PHE A 299 -33.56 34.04 6.45
CA PHE A 299 -34.63 34.28 5.49
C PHE A 299 -34.07 34.82 4.16
N GLU A 300 -34.75 34.54 3.04
CA GLU A 300 -34.46 35.18 1.74
C GLU A 300 -35.09 36.57 1.63
N LYS A 301 -34.84 37.43 2.63
CA LYS A 301 -35.31 38.80 2.69
C LYS A 301 -34.24 39.69 3.30
N ASP A 302 -34.44 41.01 3.15
CA ASP A 302 -33.67 42.02 3.87
C ASP A 302 -32.15 41.91 3.68
N GLY A 303 -31.69 41.43 2.53
CA GLY A 303 -30.25 41.33 2.20
C GLY A 303 -29.52 40.11 2.76
N MET A 304 -30.14 39.31 3.64
CA MET A 304 -29.50 38.09 4.21
C MET A 304 -29.15 37.07 3.12
N GLY A 305 -30.03 36.89 2.13
CA GLY A 305 -29.77 36.00 0.98
C GLY A 305 -28.57 36.42 0.16
N GLU A 306 -28.41 37.73 -0.08
CA GLU A 306 -27.26 38.27 -0.82
C GLU A 306 -25.95 38.10 -0.03
N LEU A 307 -25.97 38.37 1.28
CA LEU A 307 -24.80 38.16 2.14
C LEU A 307 -24.42 36.68 2.22
N ALA A 308 -25.38 35.78 2.40
CA ALA A 308 -25.16 34.33 2.39
C ALA A 308 -24.60 33.83 1.06
N TRP A 309 -25.12 34.33 -0.06
CA TRP A 309 -24.61 34.00 -1.39
C TRP A 309 -23.17 34.50 -1.59
N ASN A 310 -22.87 35.73 -1.18
CA ASN A 310 -21.51 36.29 -1.27
C ASN A 310 -20.51 35.53 -0.39
N LEU A 311 -20.94 35.11 0.80
CA LEU A 311 -20.13 34.27 1.70
C LEU A 311 -19.84 32.91 1.05
N HIS A 312 -20.86 32.22 0.56
CA HIS A 312 -20.70 30.98 -0.19
C HIS A 312 -19.72 31.14 -1.37
N GLN A 313 -19.86 32.20 -2.17
CA GLN A 313 -18.94 32.48 -3.27
C GLN A 313 -17.50 32.76 -2.81
N THR A 314 -17.32 33.33 -1.62
CA THR A 314 -16.00 33.57 -1.04
C THR A 314 -15.34 32.26 -0.63
N LEU A 315 -16.08 31.38 0.05
CA LEU A 315 -15.60 30.04 0.41
C LEU A 315 -15.24 29.22 -0.83
N CYS A 316 -16.06 29.24 -1.88
CA CYS A 316 -15.78 28.54 -3.15
C CYS A 316 -14.55 29.08 -3.90
N LYS A 317 -14.02 30.26 -3.56
CA LYS A 317 -12.76 30.78 -4.13
C LYS A 317 -11.53 30.27 -3.37
N THR A 318 -11.71 29.75 -2.16
CA THR A 318 -10.62 29.17 -1.38
C THR A 318 -10.27 27.79 -1.93
N SER A 319 -9.00 27.60 -2.30
CA SER A 319 -8.54 26.35 -2.88
C SER A 319 -8.68 25.20 -1.88
N GLY A 320 -9.27 24.10 -2.32
CA GLY A 320 -9.47 22.91 -1.48
C GLY A 320 -10.75 22.92 -0.64
N LEU A 321 -11.54 24.00 -0.66
CA LEU A 321 -12.84 24.05 0.03
C LEU A 321 -14.01 23.84 -0.93
N VAL A 322 -14.98 23.08 -0.48
CA VAL A 322 -16.27 22.87 -1.12
C VAL A 322 -17.36 23.45 -0.21
N SER A 323 -18.06 24.46 -0.72
CA SER A 323 -19.22 25.03 -0.04
C SER A 323 -20.50 24.73 -0.82
N MET A 324 -21.62 24.63 -0.11
CA MET A 324 -22.97 24.61 -0.68
C MET A 324 -23.82 25.76 -0.12
N TYR A 325 -24.83 26.17 -0.89
CA TYR A 325 -25.81 27.18 -0.48
C TYR A 325 -27.22 26.58 -0.49
N ASP A 326 -28.00 26.83 0.56
CA ASP A 326 -29.41 26.42 0.62
C ASP A 326 -30.28 27.46 1.34
N ALA A 327 -31.32 27.91 0.66
CA ALA A 327 -32.27 28.88 1.17
C ALA A 327 -33.72 28.35 1.28
N SER A 328 -33.93 27.09 0.89
CA SER A 328 -35.26 26.50 0.79
C SER A 328 -35.78 25.99 2.14
N GLY A 329 -36.97 26.43 2.53
CA GLY A 329 -37.64 25.94 3.74
C GLY A 329 -37.06 26.47 5.05
N SER A 330 -37.51 25.92 6.17
CA SER A 330 -37.08 26.36 7.50
C SER A 330 -35.59 26.06 7.73
N ILE A 331 -34.96 26.84 8.60
CA ILE A 331 -33.54 26.63 8.96
C ILE A 331 -33.29 25.22 9.51
N GLY A 332 -34.21 24.69 10.32
CA GLY A 332 -34.13 23.32 10.82
C GLY A 332 -34.15 22.26 9.72
N ARG A 333 -34.94 22.45 8.64
CA ARG A 333 -34.93 21.53 7.49
C ARG A 333 -33.64 21.61 6.68
N ARG A 334 -32.99 22.77 6.65
CA ARG A 334 -31.69 22.95 5.99
C ARG A 334 -30.56 22.29 6.76
N TYR A 335 -30.54 22.46 8.09
CA TYR A 335 -29.65 21.69 8.95
C TYR A 335 -29.86 20.18 8.79
N ALA A 336 -31.11 19.71 8.76
CA ALA A 336 -31.40 18.28 8.56
C ALA A 336 -30.83 17.74 7.25
N ARG A 337 -31.01 18.46 6.12
CA ARG A 337 -30.45 18.06 4.82
C ARG A 337 -28.92 18.03 4.81
N ALA A 338 -28.28 19.00 5.46
CA ALA A 338 -26.82 19.05 5.55
C ALA A 338 -26.25 17.95 6.45
N ASP A 339 -26.91 17.69 7.59
CA ASP A 339 -26.56 16.60 8.50
C ASP A 339 -26.74 15.23 7.83
N GLU A 340 -27.75 15.06 6.96
CA GLU A 340 -28.03 13.82 6.22
C GLU A 340 -26.92 13.47 5.21
N ILE A 341 -26.28 14.47 4.60
CA ILE A 341 -25.13 14.27 3.69
C ILE A 341 -23.77 14.45 4.38
N GLY A 342 -23.78 14.69 5.69
CA GLY A 342 -22.60 14.73 6.54
C GLY A 342 -21.74 16.00 6.47
N VAL A 343 -22.31 17.15 6.09
CA VAL A 343 -21.59 18.44 6.13
C VAL A 343 -21.15 18.72 7.57
N PRO A 344 -19.85 18.90 7.86
CA PRO A 344 -19.37 19.06 9.23
C PRO A 344 -19.77 20.42 9.82
N VAL A 345 -19.83 21.46 8.99
CA VAL A 345 -20.07 22.84 9.45
C VAL A 345 -21.20 23.51 8.66
N CYS A 346 -22.22 23.98 9.37
CA CYS A 346 -23.27 24.81 8.80
C CYS A 346 -23.12 26.26 9.27
N ILE A 347 -23.23 27.22 8.35
CA ILE A 347 -23.11 28.65 8.61
C ILE A 347 -24.45 29.32 8.33
N THR A 348 -25.00 30.02 9.33
CA THR A 348 -26.24 30.77 9.21
C THR A 348 -25.98 32.27 9.23
N VAL A 349 -26.49 32.95 8.21
CA VAL A 349 -26.53 34.41 8.10
C VAL A 349 -27.88 34.91 8.58
N ASP A 350 -27.91 35.72 9.62
CA ASP A 350 -29.13 36.28 10.20
C ASP A 350 -29.12 37.82 10.16
N HIS A 351 -30.11 38.46 10.81
CA HIS A 351 -30.20 39.92 10.82
C HIS A 351 -28.97 40.59 11.44
N GLN A 352 -28.43 40.01 12.52
CA GLN A 352 -27.28 40.58 13.20
C GLN A 352 -26.03 40.48 12.32
N SER A 353 -25.94 39.48 11.42
CA SER A 353 -24.86 39.39 10.43
C SER A 353 -24.73 40.62 9.53
N LEU A 354 -25.84 41.29 9.22
CA LEU A 354 -25.85 42.52 8.42
C LEU A 354 -25.40 43.74 9.22
N GLU A 355 -25.49 43.69 10.55
CA GLU A 355 -25.16 44.79 11.47
C GLU A 355 -23.68 44.75 11.88
N ASP A 356 -23.17 43.57 12.23
CA ASP A 356 -21.86 43.41 12.86
C ASP A 356 -20.86 42.55 12.06
N GLY A 357 -21.27 42.01 10.91
CA GLY A 357 -20.40 41.20 10.05
C GLY A 357 -20.03 39.83 10.66
N THR A 358 -20.82 39.33 11.60
CA THR A 358 -20.61 38.01 12.22
C THR A 358 -21.68 37.00 11.78
N VAL A 359 -21.34 35.71 11.79
CA VAL A 359 -22.24 34.62 11.38
C VAL A 359 -22.29 33.55 12.45
N THR A 360 -23.40 32.80 12.48
CA THR A 360 -23.58 31.68 13.39
C THR A 360 -23.05 30.41 12.74
N VAL A 361 -22.08 29.77 13.37
CA VAL A 361 -21.51 28.50 12.94
C VAL A 361 -22.04 27.38 13.82
N ARG A 362 -22.57 26.34 13.19
CA ARG A 362 -23.11 25.14 13.84
C ARG A 362 -22.24 23.94 13.51
N ASP A 363 -21.80 23.25 14.56
CA ASP A 363 -21.16 21.94 14.46
C ASP A 363 -22.22 20.85 14.22
N ARG A 364 -21.95 19.98 13.24
CA ARG A 364 -22.85 18.87 12.87
C ARG A 364 -23.10 17.94 14.05
N ASP A 365 -22.02 17.54 14.72
CA ASP A 365 -22.04 16.37 15.60
C ASP A 365 -22.68 16.64 16.95
N THR A 366 -22.36 17.80 17.52
CA THR A 366 -22.86 18.31 18.80
C THR A 366 -24.14 19.12 18.63
N GLY A 367 -24.31 19.76 17.48
CA GLY A 367 -25.38 20.75 17.25
C GLY A 367 -25.15 22.09 17.94
N GLU A 368 -24.01 22.29 18.60
CA GLU A 368 -23.65 23.54 19.27
C GLU A 368 -23.46 24.67 18.24
N GLN A 369 -23.79 25.89 18.68
CA GLN A 369 -23.75 27.09 17.85
C GLN A 369 -22.88 28.15 18.51
N HIS A 370 -21.97 28.72 17.76
CA HIS A 370 -21.12 29.83 18.19
C HIS A 370 -21.06 30.89 17.08
N ARG A 371 -20.86 32.14 17.48
CA ARG A 371 -20.84 33.28 16.56
C ARG A 371 -19.40 33.71 16.30
N ILE A 372 -19.04 33.86 15.04
CA ILE A 372 -17.69 34.26 14.61
C ILE A 372 -17.76 35.37 13.57
N THR A 373 -16.67 36.11 13.39
CA THR A 373 -16.53 37.07 12.30
C THR A 373 -16.46 36.38 10.95
N ILE A 374 -17.05 36.96 9.91
CA ILE A 374 -16.95 36.40 8.55
C ILE A 374 -15.49 36.25 8.12
N ASP A 375 -14.62 37.20 8.48
CA ASP A 375 -13.20 37.19 8.13
C ASP A 375 -12.40 36.03 8.72
N SER A 376 -12.91 35.31 9.74
CA SER A 376 -12.22 34.15 10.32
C SER A 376 -12.54 32.83 9.60
N LEU A 377 -13.41 32.85 8.59
CA LEU A 377 -13.78 31.68 7.79
C LEU A 377 -12.86 31.43 6.58
N SER A 378 -11.93 32.34 6.30
CA SER A 378 -11.05 32.35 5.12
C SER A 378 -9.59 32.07 5.42
#